data_AF-A0A674P1E4-F1
#
_entry.id   AF-A0A674P1E4-F1
#
_cell.length_a   1.000
_cell.length_b   1.000
_cell.length_c   1.000
_cell.angle_alpha   90.00
_cell.angle_beta   90.00
_cell.angle_gamma   90.00
#
_symmetry.space_group_name_H-M   'P 1'
#
loop_
_entity.id
_entity.type
_entity.pdbx_description
1 polymer ?
#
loop_
_entity_poly.entity_id
_entity_poly.type
_entity_poly.pdbx_seq_one_letter_code
_entity_poly.pdbx_strand_id
1 'polypeptide(L)' 'LAHGTFWGLFFFSSYWGSGEPNGGKGENCGDIKNFNAEKSWNDESCSLSLLWICEKKRCPVPPCCSASA' A
#
# COMPACT_ATOMS: atom_id res chain seq x y z
N LEU A 1 30.63 -14.99 17.05
CA LEU A 1 30.43 -13.54 16.83
C LEU A 1 30.50 -13.32 15.32
N ALA A 2 29.40 -13.38 14.59
CA ALA A 2 28.64 -12.18 14.31
C ALA A 2 27.13 -12.41 14.52
N HIS A 3 26.53 -11.51 15.28
CA HIS A 3 25.11 -11.42 15.53
C HIS A 3 24.34 -11.16 14.24
N GLY A 4 23.16 -11.74 14.14
CA GLY A 4 22.26 -11.57 13.01
C GLY A 4 21.86 -10.11 12.79
N THR A 5 21.87 -9.73 11.52
CA THR A 5 21.21 -8.55 11.01
C THR A 5 20.24 -9.00 9.92
N PHE A 6 18.96 -8.94 10.30
CA PHE A 6 17.80 -9.10 9.43
C PHE A 6 17.85 -7.97 8.40
N TRP A 7 18.36 -8.26 7.20
CA TRP A 7 18.30 -7.31 6.09
C TRP A 7 16.82 -7.08 5.77
N GLY A 8 16.32 -5.89 6.08
CA GLY A 8 14.94 -5.50 5.84
C GLY A 8 14.55 -5.78 4.39
N LEU A 9 13.33 -6.30 4.20
CA LEU A 9 12.75 -6.59 2.89
C LEU A 9 12.87 -5.37 1.97
N PHE A 10 13.89 -5.39 1.12
CA PHE A 10 14.06 -4.40 0.07
C PHE A 10 13.06 -4.76 -1.03
N PHE A 11 11.88 -4.14 -1.01
CA PHE A 11 10.89 -4.26 -2.07
C PHE A 11 11.44 -3.56 -3.32
N PHE A 12 12.07 -4.32 -4.21
CA PHE A 12 12.60 -3.81 -5.49
C PHE A 12 11.51 -3.47 -6.52
N SER A 13 10.26 -3.86 -6.28
CA SER A 13 9.17 -3.71 -7.25
C SER A 13 8.18 -2.65 -6.79
N SER A 14 8.00 -1.61 -7.61
CA SER A 14 6.88 -0.68 -7.52
C SER A 14 5.79 -1.05 -8.54
N TYR A 15 4.55 -0.70 -8.24
CA TYR A 15 3.38 -0.91 -9.11
C TYR A 15 2.80 0.43 -9.62
N TRP A 16 3.63 1.48 -9.66
CA TRP A 16 3.28 2.76 -10.25
C TRP A 16 2.93 2.62 -11.73
N GLY A 17 1.94 3.41 -12.14
CA GLY A 17 1.68 3.74 -13.53
C GLY A 17 2.93 4.27 -14.22
N SER A 18 2.98 4.10 -15.54
CA SER A 18 4.03 4.73 -16.33
C SER A 18 3.96 6.25 -16.17
N GLY A 19 4.99 6.85 -15.60
CA GLY A 19 5.04 8.30 -15.32
C GLY A 19 4.68 8.67 -13.88
N GLU A 20 4.18 7.73 -13.09
CA GLU A 20 3.81 7.96 -11.69
C GLU A 20 4.96 7.62 -10.71
N PRO A 21 4.99 8.24 -9.51
CA PRO A 21 4.11 9.33 -9.06
C PRO A 21 4.47 10.68 -9.71
N ASN A 22 3.47 11.50 -10.05
CA ASN A 22 3.65 12.75 -10.81
C ASN A 22 3.11 14.02 -10.09
N GLY A 23 2.47 13.85 -8.94
CA GLY A 23 1.60 14.85 -8.31
C GLY A 23 2.25 15.94 -7.48
N GLY A 24 3.55 15.82 -7.19
CA GLY A 24 4.29 16.79 -6.39
C GLY A 24 3.65 17.09 -5.02
N LYS A 25 3.10 18.31 -4.86
CA LYS A 25 2.40 18.75 -3.63
C LYS A 25 0.87 18.72 -3.74
N GLY A 26 0.32 18.34 -4.90
CA GLY A 26 -1.10 18.39 -5.20
C GLY A 26 -1.81 17.04 -5.04
N GLU A 27 -1.12 15.95 -5.38
CA GLU A 27 -1.67 14.60 -5.37
C GLU A 27 -0.80 13.72 -4.46
N ASN A 28 -1.36 13.32 -3.32
CA ASN A 28 -0.57 12.73 -2.23
C ASN A 28 -1.27 11.52 -1.58
N CYS A 29 -2.35 11.03 -2.18
CA CYS A 29 -3.04 9.81 -1.78
C CYS A 29 -2.95 8.78 -2.92
N GLY A 30 -2.66 7.52 -2.62
CA GLY A 30 -2.54 6.48 -3.66
C GLY A 30 -3.89 5.89 -4.06
N ASP A 31 -4.12 5.76 -5.37
CA ASP A 31 -5.26 5.01 -5.93
C ASP A 31 -4.80 4.00 -6.99
N ILE A 32 -5.73 3.14 -7.44
CA ILE A 32 -5.53 2.24 -8.57
C ILE A 32 -6.33 2.79 -9.74
N LYS A 33 -5.65 3.47 -10.67
CA LYS A 33 -6.31 4.21 -11.77
C LYS A 33 -7.09 3.30 -12.73
N ASN A 34 -6.56 2.10 -12.98
CA ASN A 34 -7.15 1.06 -13.81
C ASN A 34 -7.11 -0.28 -13.07
N PHE A 35 -8.25 -0.67 -12.51
CA PHE A 35 -8.39 -1.93 -11.76
C PHE A 35 -8.23 -3.20 -12.60
N ASN A 36 -8.23 -3.09 -13.93
CA ASN A 36 -8.03 -4.22 -14.85
C ASN A 36 -6.58 -4.35 -15.35
N ALA A 37 -5.66 -3.51 -14.85
CA ALA A 37 -4.28 -3.49 -15.29
C ALA A 37 -3.30 -3.57 -14.11
N GLU A 38 -2.21 -4.30 -14.30
CA GLU A 38 -1.04 -4.20 -13.42
C GLU A 38 -0.32 -2.87 -13.63
N LYS A 39 0.54 -2.49 -12.67
CA LYS A 39 1.30 -1.24 -12.68
C LYS A 39 0.41 -0.03 -12.91
N SER A 40 -0.60 0.12 -12.06
CA SER A 40 -1.62 1.16 -12.20
C SER A 40 -1.79 2.02 -10.94
N TRP A 41 -0.82 2.00 -10.02
CA TRP A 41 -0.84 2.96 -8.91
C TRP A 41 -0.63 4.37 -9.44
N ASN A 42 -1.38 5.30 -8.88
CA ASN A 42 -1.35 6.71 -9.21
C ASN A 42 -1.41 7.49 -7.90
N ASP A 43 -0.67 8.58 -7.80
CA ASP A 43 -0.89 9.57 -6.75
C ASP A 43 -2.02 10.49 -7.20
N GLU A 44 -2.98 10.70 -6.30
CA GLU A 44 -4.23 11.38 -6.57
C GLU A 44 -4.51 12.41 -5.47
N SER A 45 -5.32 13.41 -5.80
CA SER A 45 -5.80 14.38 -4.83
C SER A 45 -6.57 13.68 -3.71
N CYS A 46 -6.11 13.88 -2.48
CA CYS A 46 -6.73 13.30 -1.29
C CYS A 46 -8.17 13.77 -1.03
N SER A 47 -8.61 14.85 -1.68
CA SER A 47 -9.99 15.36 -1.52
C SER A 47 -11.02 14.63 -2.37
N LEU A 48 -10.59 13.78 -3.31
CA LEU A 48 -11.49 13.00 -4.14
C LEU A 48 -12.11 11.85 -3.35
N SER A 49 -13.42 11.68 -3.49
CA SER A 49 -14.16 10.56 -2.93
C SER A 49 -14.18 9.39 -3.92
N LEU A 50 -13.29 8.42 -3.72
CA LEU A 50 -13.17 7.20 -4.54
C LEU A 50 -13.58 5.95 -3.75
N LEU A 51 -13.75 4.84 -4.44
CA LEU A 51 -13.85 3.52 -3.82
C LEU A 51 -12.50 3.13 -3.20
N TRP A 52 -12.53 2.34 -2.12
CA TRP A 52 -11.33 2.02 -1.34
C TRP A 52 -11.28 0.54 -0.95
N ILE A 53 -10.06 0.06 -0.67
CA ILE A 53 -9.79 -1.33 -0.30
C ILE A 53 -9.31 -1.37 1.15
N CYS A 54 -9.91 -2.24 1.97
CA CYS A 54 -9.37 -2.60 3.29
C CYS A 54 -8.38 -3.75 3.17
N GLU A 55 -7.31 -3.71 3.97
CA GLU A 55 -6.54 -4.92 4.30
C GLU A 55 -6.75 -5.28 5.76
N LYS A 56 -7.02 -6.56 6.05
CA LYS A 56 -7.04 -7.10 7.42
C LYS A 56 -6.30 -8.42 7.45
N LYS A 57 -5.36 -8.55 8.38
CA LYS A 57 -4.71 -9.84 8.65
C LYS A 57 -5.76 -10.85 9.14
N ARG A 58 -5.79 -12.02 8.52
CA ARG A 58 -6.58 -13.13 9.06
C ARG A 58 -5.93 -13.59 10.35
N CYS A 59 -6.70 -13.71 11.42
CA CYS A 59 -6.25 -14.34 12.66
C CYS A 59 -6.21 -15.86 12.42
N PRO A 60 -5.03 -16.50 12.44
CA PRO A 60 -4.93 -17.93 12.18
C PRO A 60 -5.32 -18.78 13.41
N VAL A 61 -5.36 -18.21 14.62
CA VAL A 61 -5.74 -18.91 15.86
C VAL A 61 -6.30 -17.94 16.91
N PRO A 62 -7.51 -18.12 17.46
CA PRO A 62 -7.98 -17.31 18.59
C PRO A 62 -7.02 -17.40 19.80
N PRO A 63 -6.79 -16.31 20.56
CA PRO A 63 -7.59 -15.09 20.61
C PRO A 63 -6.85 -13.90 19.96
N CYS A 64 -6.71 -13.84 18.63
CA CYS A 64 -6.38 -12.56 17.99
C CYS A 64 -7.59 -11.58 17.90
N CYS A 65 -8.64 -11.84 18.68
CA CYS A 65 -9.78 -10.94 18.91
C CYS A 65 -9.91 -10.57 20.40
N SER A 66 -8.81 -10.24 21.07
CA SER A 66 -8.87 -9.14 22.04
C SER A 66 -8.81 -7.83 21.24
N ALA A 67 -9.77 -7.64 20.35
CA ALA A 67 -9.96 -6.34 19.71
C ALA A 67 -10.14 -5.37 20.87
N SER A 68 -9.14 -4.53 21.11
CA SER A 68 -9.18 -3.50 22.14
C SER A 68 -10.47 -2.71 21.92
N ALA A 69 -11.42 -2.89 22.83
CA ALA A 69 -12.54 -1.97 23.02
C ALA A 69 -12.01 -0.70 23.69
#